data_AF-A0A8T3N1X3-F1
#
_entry.id   AF-A0A8T3N1X3-F1
#
_cell.length_a   1.000
_cell.length_b   1.000
_cell.length_c   1.000
_cell.angle_alpha   90.00
_cell.angle_beta   90.00
_cell.angle_gamma   90.00
#
_symmetry.space_group_name_H-M   'P 1'
#
loop_
_entity.id
_entity.type
_entity.pdbx_description
1 polymer ?
#
loop_
_entity_poly.entity_id
_entity_poly.type
_entity_poly.pdbx_seq_one_letter_code
_entity_poly.pdbx_strand_id
1 'polypeptide(L)'
;MIQRRGRQRGQGLVEFALGITIFLTMFIGLVDLARAAFLYNGMSDAARELARVTSVHPGDPTLGGSAETTARVTAERRLLPGLTVLSYDCIDLAGATVTGKCTPGNWVRVSIRTSFEPVLPLLAAFGTISFTTASSAKIQ
;
A
#
# COMPACT_ATOMS: atom_id res chain seq x y z
N MET A 1 30.08 58.04 22.15
CA MET A 1 30.14 56.91 21.19
C MET A 1 29.64 55.65 21.88
N ILE A 2 28.41 55.22 21.62
CA ILE A 2 27.84 54.01 22.24
C ILE A 2 28.19 52.82 21.34
N GLN A 3 29.24 52.08 21.69
CA GLN A 3 29.61 50.83 21.02
C GLN A 3 28.61 49.73 21.41
N ARG A 4 27.67 49.41 20.51
CA ARG A 4 26.84 48.20 20.61
C ARG A 4 27.66 46.97 20.20
N ARG A 5 28.54 46.49 21.07
CA ARG A 5 29.16 45.16 20.96
C ARG A 5 28.31 44.14 21.74
N GLY A 6 27.41 43.44 21.06
CA GLY A 6 26.60 42.41 21.73
C GLY A 6 25.71 41.54 20.85
N ARG A 7 25.93 41.44 19.53
CA ARG A 7 24.89 40.88 18.64
C ARG A 7 25.25 39.69 17.75
N GLN A 8 26.35 38.97 18.03
CA GLN A 8 26.77 37.83 17.19
C GLN A 8 26.86 36.47 17.89
N ARG A 9 26.70 36.38 19.22
CA ARG A 9 26.91 35.12 19.97
C ARG A 9 25.75 34.10 19.90
N GLY A 10 24.78 34.28 19.01
CA GLY A 10 23.66 33.32 18.84
C GLY A 10 23.07 33.25 17.42
N GLN A 11 23.51 34.11 16.51
CA GLN A 11 22.96 34.16 15.15
C GLN A 11 23.23 32.86 14.38
N GLY A 12 24.45 32.31 14.46
CA GLY A 12 24.79 31.04 13.79
C GLY A 12 23.98 29.85 14.31
N LEU A 13 23.58 29.87 15.59
CA LEU A 13 22.74 28.82 16.18
C LEU A 13 21.30 28.91 15.64
N VAL A 14 20.77 30.11 15.43
CA VAL A 14 19.45 30.34 14.83
C VAL A 14 19.44 29.99 13.34
N GLU A 15 20.46 30.39 12.59
CA GLU A 15 20.58 30.04 11.16
C GLU A 15 20.69 28.53 10.96
N PHE A 16 21.49 27.86 11.80
CA PHE A 16 21.59 26.40 11.78
C PHE A 16 20.25 25.74 12.14
N ALA A 17 19.55 26.22 13.18
CA ALA A 17 18.26 25.69 13.58
C ALA A 17 17.23 25.76 12.44
N LEU A 18 17.16 26.89 11.72
CA LEU A 18 16.27 27.03 10.57
C LEU A 18 16.67 26.09 9.42
N GLY A 19 17.97 26.00 9.11
CA GLY A 19 18.47 25.11 8.06
C GLY A 19 18.18 23.64 8.34
N ILE A 20 18.47 23.16 9.56
CA ILE A 20 18.25 21.76 9.94
C ILE A 20 16.76 21.41 10.00
N THR A 21 15.88 22.34 10.41
CA THR A 21 14.43 22.10 10.39
C THR A 21 13.92 21.87 8.97
N ILE A 22 14.34 22.69 8.00
CA ILE A 22 13.94 22.52 6.59
C ILE A 22 14.50 21.21 6.03
N PHE A 23 15.78 20.93 6.29
CA PHE A 23 16.42 19.70 5.86
C PHE A 23 15.71 18.44 6.41
N LEU A 24 15.43 18.39 7.71
CA LEU A 24 14.72 17.27 8.34
C LEU A 24 13.31 17.12 7.79
N THR A 25 12.61 18.23 7.52
CA THR A 25 11.28 18.20 6.90
C THR A 25 11.32 17.55 5.52
N MET A 26 12.27 17.95 4.67
CA MET A 26 12.47 17.34 3.35
C MET A 26 12.89 15.87 3.45
N PHE A 27 13.77 15.53 4.40
CA PHE A 27 14.24 14.17 4.61
C PHE A 27 13.13 13.22 5.05
N ILE A 28 12.29 13.63 6.01
CA ILE A 28 11.12 12.84 6.43
C ILE A 28 10.14 12.69 5.26
N GLY A 29 9.92 13.74 4.47
CA GLY A 29 9.09 13.65 3.25
C GLY A 29 9.62 12.63 2.24
N LEU A 30 10.95 12.54 2.06
CA LEU A 30 11.56 11.52 1.20
C LEU A 30 11.38 10.11 1.76
N VAL A 31 11.50 9.93 3.08
CA VAL A 31 11.25 8.64 3.75
C VAL A 31 9.80 8.20 3.54
N ASP A 32 8.83 9.10 3.67
CA ASP A 32 7.43 8.78 3.41
C ASP A 32 7.18 8.38 1.96
N LEU A 33 7.80 9.07 0.99
CA LEU A 33 7.69 8.69 -0.43
C LEU A 33 8.27 7.29 -0.68
N ALA A 34 9.44 6.98 -0.09
CA ALA A 34 10.05 5.66 -0.21
C ALA A 34 9.18 4.56 0.40
N ARG A 35 8.59 4.81 1.58
CA ARG A 35 7.64 3.89 2.23
C ARG A 35 6.38 3.68 1.40
N ALA A 36 5.81 4.73 0.82
CA ALA A 36 4.64 4.63 -0.04
C ALA A 36 4.92 3.79 -1.30
N ALA A 37 6.07 4.01 -1.94
CA ALA A 37 6.49 3.21 -3.10
C ALA A 37 6.73 1.73 -2.73
N PHE A 38 7.35 1.46 -1.58
CA PHE A 38 7.53 0.09 -1.09
C PHE A 38 6.19 -0.61 -0.85
N LEU A 39 5.25 0.07 -0.20
CA LEU A 39 3.89 -0.43 0.05
C LEU A 39 3.15 -0.74 -1.26
N TYR A 40 3.25 0.13 -2.26
CA TYR A 40 2.60 -0.06 -3.56
C TYR A 40 3.11 -1.30 -4.31
N ASN A 41 4.43 -1.51 -4.29
CA ASN A 41 5.03 -2.70 -4.90
C ASN A 41 4.62 -3.98 -4.16
N GLY A 42 4.74 -3.98 -2.83
CA GLY A 42 4.31 -5.12 -2.01
C GLY A 42 2.83 -5.45 -2.20
N MET A 43 1.97 -4.42 -2.30
CA MET A 43 0.55 -4.60 -2.64
C MET A 43 0.39 -5.29 -4.01
N SER A 44 1.11 -4.83 -5.04
CA SER A 44 1.02 -5.44 -6.38
C SER A 44 1.43 -6.91 -6.40
N ASP A 45 2.45 -7.27 -5.62
CA ASP A 45 2.90 -8.65 -5.48
C ASP A 45 1.89 -9.50 -4.68
N ALA A 46 1.32 -8.96 -3.61
CA ALA A 46 0.25 -9.61 -2.86
C ALA A 46 -0.98 -9.91 -3.73
N ALA A 47 -1.40 -8.98 -4.59
CA ALA A 47 -2.51 -9.21 -5.52
C ALA A 47 -2.24 -10.39 -6.46
N ARG A 48 -1.02 -10.49 -6.98
CA ARG A 48 -0.61 -11.58 -7.88
C ARG A 48 -0.58 -12.92 -7.15
N GLU A 49 -0.01 -12.96 -5.95
CA GLU A 49 0.04 -14.20 -5.16
C GLU A 49 -1.37 -14.66 -4.76
N LEU A 50 -2.24 -13.74 -4.34
CA LEU A 50 -3.64 -14.08 -4.05
C LEU A 50 -4.36 -14.60 -5.29
N ALA A 51 -4.22 -13.94 -6.45
CA ALA A 51 -4.82 -14.42 -7.68
C ALA A 51 -4.32 -15.83 -8.04
N ARG A 52 -3.02 -16.10 -7.91
CA ARG A 52 -2.41 -17.42 -8.17
C ARG A 52 -2.89 -18.49 -7.20
N VAL A 53 -2.99 -18.19 -5.91
CA VAL A 53 -3.46 -19.17 -4.92
C VAL A 53 -4.94 -19.44 -5.12
N THR A 54 -5.75 -18.41 -5.32
CA THR A 54 -7.19 -18.56 -5.57
C THR A 54 -7.46 -19.23 -6.93
N SER A 55 -6.57 -19.12 -7.92
CA SER A 55 -6.76 -19.83 -9.18
C SER A 55 -6.59 -21.35 -9.05
N VAL A 56 -5.78 -21.81 -8.08
CA VAL A 56 -5.59 -23.24 -7.78
C VAL A 56 -6.59 -23.72 -6.75
N HIS A 57 -6.89 -22.88 -5.75
CA HIS A 57 -7.82 -23.16 -4.67
C HIS A 57 -8.96 -22.12 -4.68
N PRO A 58 -9.87 -22.16 -5.67
CA PRO A 58 -10.92 -21.15 -5.81
C PRO A 58 -11.84 -21.09 -4.60
N GLY A 59 -12.08 -22.21 -3.92
CA GLY A 59 -13.09 -22.32 -2.87
C GLY A 59 -14.46 -22.63 -3.47
N ASP A 60 -15.22 -23.47 -2.77
CA ASP A 60 -16.58 -23.88 -3.14
C ASP A 60 -17.43 -23.83 -1.86
N PRO A 61 -18.53 -23.07 -1.79
CA PRO A 61 -19.20 -22.33 -2.89
C PRO A 61 -18.68 -20.91 -3.13
N THR A 62 -17.82 -20.38 -2.25
CA THR A 62 -17.38 -18.98 -2.31
C THR A 62 -15.97 -18.84 -2.88
N LEU A 63 -15.84 -18.02 -3.93
CA LEU A 63 -14.55 -17.70 -4.54
C LEU A 63 -13.67 -16.93 -3.53
N GLY A 64 -12.42 -17.37 -3.37
CA GLY A 64 -11.50 -16.86 -2.36
C GLY A 64 -11.75 -17.39 -0.94
N GLY A 65 -12.72 -18.30 -0.77
CA GLY A 65 -13.11 -18.88 0.53
C GLY A 65 -12.29 -20.10 0.96
N SER A 66 -11.29 -20.52 0.19
CA SER A 66 -10.46 -21.69 0.53
C SER A 66 -9.54 -21.44 1.75
N ALA A 67 -9.20 -22.51 2.47
CA ALA A 67 -8.29 -22.44 3.61
C ALA A 67 -6.90 -21.92 3.19
N GLU A 68 -6.45 -22.28 2.00
CA GLU A 68 -5.18 -21.86 1.41
C GLU A 68 -5.19 -20.37 1.07
N THR A 69 -6.26 -19.87 0.43
CA THR A 69 -6.38 -18.43 0.12
C THR A 69 -6.43 -17.61 1.40
N THR A 70 -7.24 -18.01 2.38
CA THR A 70 -7.38 -17.28 3.65
C THR A 70 -6.08 -17.29 4.48
N ALA A 71 -5.34 -18.39 4.49
CA ALA A 71 -4.02 -18.46 5.11
C ALA A 71 -3.02 -17.51 4.42
N ARG A 72 -3.07 -17.40 3.08
CA ARG A 72 -2.21 -16.49 2.32
C ARG A 72 -2.57 -15.03 2.54
N VAL A 73 -3.85 -14.67 2.54
CA VAL A 73 -4.30 -13.31 2.93
C VAL A 73 -3.79 -12.94 4.32
N THR A 74 -3.80 -13.89 5.27
CA THR A 74 -3.30 -13.66 6.62
C THR A 74 -1.78 -13.44 6.65
N ALA A 75 -1.02 -14.15 5.81
CA ALA A 75 0.41 -13.92 5.65
C ALA A 75 0.71 -12.54 5.04
N GLU A 76 0.02 -12.16 3.97
CA GLU A 76 0.20 -10.85 3.31
C GLU A 76 -0.14 -9.68 4.24
N ARG A 77 -1.18 -9.80 5.07
CA ARG A 77 -1.55 -8.78 6.07
C ARG A 77 -0.47 -8.52 7.12
N ARG A 78 0.44 -9.46 7.37
CA ARG A 78 1.58 -9.25 8.28
C ARG A 78 2.67 -8.38 7.66
N LEU A 79 2.77 -8.38 6.33
CA LEU A 79 3.75 -7.61 5.57
C LEU A 79 3.21 -6.23 5.18
N LEU A 80 1.89 -6.13 4.95
CA LEU A 80 1.20 -4.94 4.48
C LEU A 80 0.12 -4.48 5.47
N PRO A 81 0.46 -3.56 6.40
CA PRO A 81 -0.51 -2.95 7.29
C PRO A 81 -1.66 -2.30 6.50
N GLY A 82 -2.90 -2.47 6.97
CA GLY A 82 -4.07 -1.91 6.29
C GLY A 82 -4.51 -2.65 5.01
N LEU A 83 -3.91 -3.80 4.69
CA LEU A 83 -4.32 -4.62 3.56
C LEU A 83 -5.74 -5.19 3.75
N THR A 84 -6.63 -4.82 2.84
CA THR A 84 -8.01 -5.27 2.75
C THR A 84 -8.28 -5.85 1.37
N VAL A 85 -8.82 -7.06 1.31
CA VAL A 85 -9.32 -7.62 0.06
C VAL A 85 -10.71 -7.04 -0.20
N LEU A 86 -10.90 -6.43 -1.37
CA LEU A 86 -12.15 -5.80 -1.78
C LEU A 86 -13.10 -6.80 -2.44
N SER A 87 -12.58 -7.59 -3.37
CA SER A 87 -13.39 -8.56 -4.12
C SER A 87 -12.55 -9.71 -4.67
N TYR A 88 -13.23 -10.85 -4.83
CA TYR A 88 -12.83 -11.95 -5.68
C TYR A 88 -13.88 -12.08 -6.78
N ASP A 89 -13.51 -11.72 -8.00
CA ASP A 89 -14.43 -11.73 -9.15
C ASP A 89 -14.03 -12.86 -10.11
N CYS A 90 -15.03 -13.61 -10.58
CA CYS A 90 -14.84 -14.55 -11.67
C CYS A 90 -14.99 -13.80 -12.99
N ILE A 91 -14.01 -13.86 -13.88
CA ILE A 91 -14.04 -13.22 -15.20
C ILE A 91 -13.70 -14.20 -16.32
N ASP A 92 -14.16 -13.94 -17.54
CA ASP A 92 -13.79 -14.70 -18.73
C ASP A 92 -12.52 -14.13 -19.40
N LEU A 93 -12.13 -14.71 -20.55
CA LEU A 93 -10.97 -14.24 -21.33
C LEU A 93 -11.13 -12.81 -21.87
N ALA A 94 -12.36 -12.36 -22.11
CA ALA A 94 -12.68 -11.00 -22.52
C ALA A 94 -12.73 -10.02 -21.34
N GLY A 95 -12.60 -10.51 -20.11
CA GLY A 95 -12.66 -9.74 -18.87
C GLY A 95 -14.08 -9.44 -18.40
N ALA A 96 -15.11 -10.09 -18.96
CA ALA A 96 -16.48 -9.97 -18.51
C ALA A 96 -16.72 -10.83 -17.26
N THR A 97 -17.51 -10.32 -16.32
CA THR A 97 -17.85 -11.04 -15.08
C THR A 97 -18.69 -12.27 -15.39
N VAL A 98 -18.26 -13.42 -14.92
CA VAL A 98 -18.99 -14.69 -15.01
C VAL A 98 -19.83 -14.86 -13.75
N THR A 99 -21.14 -15.00 -13.92
CA THR A 99 -22.07 -15.27 -12.82
C THR A 99 -22.17 -16.78 -12.58
N GLY A 100 -22.09 -17.19 -11.30
CA GLY A 100 -22.20 -18.60 -10.91
C GLY A 100 -20.85 -19.21 -10.53
N LYS A 101 -20.75 -20.55 -10.65
CA LYS A 101 -19.54 -21.27 -10.26
C LYS A 101 -18.40 -20.97 -11.24
N CYS A 102 -17.25 -20.59 -10.70
CA CYS A 102 -16.07 -20.31 -11.50
C CYS A 102 -15.45 -21.64 -11.96
N THR A 103 -15.51 -21.94 -13.26
CA THR A 103 -15.05 -23.21 -13.85
C THR A 103 -13.64 -23.10 -14.41
N PRO A 104 -12.93 -24.23 -14.59
CA PRO A 104 -11.65 -24.26 -15.32
C PRO A 104 -11.79 -23.57 -16.68
N GLY A 105 -10.84 -22.70 -17.02
CA GLY A 105 -10.90 -21.84 -18.21
C GLY A 105 -11.27 -20.39 -17.92
N ASN A 106 -12.00 -20.11 -16.84
CA ASN A 106 -12.23 -18.76 -16.34
C ASN A 106 -10.99 -18.23 -15.61
N TRP A 107 -11.03 -16.95 -15.26
CA TRP A 107 -9.99 -16.26 -14.54
C TRP A 107 -10.57 -15.72 -13.23
N VAL A 108 -9.77 -15.78 -12.16
CA VAL A 108 -10.08 -15.05 -10.93
C VAL A 108 -9.39 -13.69 -10.99
N ARG A 109 -10.13 -12.63 -10.70
CA ARG A 109 -9.61 -11.28 -10.46
C ARG A 109 -9.71 -10.98 -8.97
N VAL A 110 -8.58 -10.64 -8.36
CA VAL A 110 -8.50 -10.25 -6.96
C VAL A 110 -8.22 -8.76 -6.89
N SER A 111 -9.12 -8.03 -6.23
CA SER A 111 -8.97 -6.60 -5.99
C SER A 111 -8.62 -6.38 -4.52
N ILE A 112 -7.55 -5.64 -4.26
CA ILE A 112 -7.09 -5.34 -2.91
C ILE A 112 -6.87 -3.85 -2.73
N ARG A 113 -6.94 -3.41 -1.47
CA ARG A 113 -6.69 -2.05 -1.04
C ARG A 113 -5.73 -2.05 0.13
N THR A 114 -4.85 -1.06 0.18
CA THR A 114 -4.05 -0.76 1.37
C THR A 114 -4.16 0.73 1.70
N SER A 115 -4.00 1.07 2.97
CA SER A 115 -4.00 2.44 3.47
C SER A 115 -2.58 2.83 3.93
N PHE A 116 -2.14 4.00 3.51
CA PHE A 116 -0.88 4.61 3.89
C PHE A 116 -1.13 5.87 4.73
N GLU A 117 -0.46 5.93 5.88
CA GLU A 117 -0.46 7.10 6.75
C GLU A 117 0.96 7.71 6.75
N PRO A 118 1.12 8.94 6.23
CA PRO A 118 2.40 9.64 6.27
C PRO A 118 2.83 9.93 7.70
N VAL A 119 4.14 9.84 7.97
CA VAL A 119 4.71 10.25 9.26
C VAL A 119 4.86 11.76 9.32
N LEU A 120 5.08 12.43 8.18
CA LEU A 120 5.19 13.88 8.12
C LEU A 120 3.85 14.53 8.51
N PRO A 121 3.76 15.30 9.60
CA PRO A 121 2.49 15.84 10.10
C PRO A 121 1.76 16.72 9.07
N LEU A 122 2.52 17.44 8.24
CA LEU A 122 1.97 18.27 7.17
C LEU A 122 1.20 17.44 6.14
N LEU A 123 1.65 16.21 5.85
CA LEU A 123 0.96 15.29 4.94
C LEU A 123 -0.15 14.52 5.66
N ALA A 124 0.06 14.15 6.92
CA ALA A 124 -0.95 13.47 7.73
C ALA A 124 -2.23 14.30 7.94
N ALA A 125 -2.12 15.64 7.91
CA ALA A 125 -3.27 16.56 7.98
C ALA A 125 -4.27 16.37 6.83
N PHE A 126 -3.86 15.79 5.70
CA PHE A 126 -4.73 15.47 4.57
C PHE A 126 -5.42 14.10 4.69
N GLY A 127 -5.19 13.37 5.78
CA GLY A 127 -5.80 12.08 6.06
C GLY A 127 -5.04 10.89 5.46
N THR A 128 -5.67 9.71 5.54
CA THR A 128 -5.10 8.46 5.03
C THR A 128 -5.22 8.38 3.51
N ILE A 129 -4.12 8.00 2.85
CA ILE A 129 -4.08 7.80 1.41
C ILE A 129 -4.34 6.33 1.15
N SER A 130 -5.29 5.99 0.26
CA SER A 130 -5.58 4.59 -0.09
C SER A 130 -5.11 4.25 -1.49
N PHE A 131 -4.49 3.09 -1.64
CA PHE A 131 -4.09 2.53 -2.92
C PHE A 131 -4.93 1.30 -3.20
N THR A 132 -5.41 1.15 -4.43
CA THR A 132 -6.16 -0.02 -4.88
C THR A 132 -5.46 -0.62 -6.09
N THR A 133 -5.31 -1.94 -6.11
CA THR A 133 -4.78 -2.68 -7.25
C THR A 133 -5.58 -3.95 -7.47
N ALA A 134 -5.53 -4.49 -8.68
CA ALA A 134 -6.15 -5.75 -9.01
C ALA A 134 -5.20 -6.61 -9.85
N SER A 135 -5.26 -7.93 -9.66
CA SER A 135 -4.52 -8.91 -10.46
C SER A 135 -5.43 -10.06 -10.84
N SER A 136 -5.14 -10.71 -11.97
CA SER A 136 -5.93 -11.85 -12.45
C SER A 136 -5.08 -13.06 -12.79
N ALA A 137 -5.61 -14.25 -12.52
CA ALA A 137 -4.98 -15.53 -12.85
C ALA A 137 -6.01 -16.54 -13.36
N LYS A 138 -5.61 -17.37 -14.33
CA LYS A 138 -6.47 -18.40 -14.93
C LYS A 138 -6.67 -19.57 -13.97
N ILE A 139 -7.91 -20.00 -13.77
CA ILE A 139 -8.26 -21.16 -12.94
C ILE A 139 -7.87 -22.45 -13.66
N GLN A 140 -7.26 -23.36 -12.89
CA GLN A 140 -6.83 -24.68 -13.37
C GLN A 140 -7.92 -25.74 -13.22
#